data_AF-A0A0T2YUN4-F1
#
_entry.id   AF-A0A0T2YUN4-F1
#
_cell.length_a   1.000
_cell.length_b   1.000
_cell.length_c   1.000
_cell.angle_alpha   90.00
_cell.angle_beta   90.00
_cell.angle_gamma   90.00
#
_symmetry.space_group_name_H-M   'P 1'
#
loop_
_entity.id
_entity.type
_entity.pdbx_description
1 polymer ?
#
loop_
_entity_poly.entity_id
_entity_poly.type
_entity_poly.pdbx_seq_one_letter_code
_entity_poly.pdbx_strand_id
1 'polypeptide(L)'
;MKRFIEGEERGQVTLLPECLDDHIADDNPVRVVDVFVDELKLHQLGFDGVKPASTGRPSCHPAVLLKIYIYGYLNQVQSSRRLEREAQRNVELMWLTGRLTPDFKTIADFRKDHGDAIRKVCREFVLLCRRLKLLGVLPKRTFNVSRKRRAEGASV
;
A
#
# COMPACT_ATOMS: atom_id res chain seq x y z
N MET A 1 -33.81 20.45 -27.76
CA MET A 1 -33.62 19.13 -27.10
C MET A 1 -32.13 18.94 -26.87
N LYS A 2 -31.71 18.69 -25.62
CA LYS A 2 -30.30 18.41 -25.30
C LYS A 2 -29.93 17.03 -25.84
N ARG A 3 -28.79 16.92 -26.53
CA ARG A 3 -28.34 15.72 -27.27
C ARG A 3 -27.30 14.89 -26.51
N PHE A 4 -26.90 15.32 -25.31
CA PHE A 4 -25.87 14.70 -24.48
C PHE A 4 -26.30 14.64 -23.02
N ILE A 5 -25.75 13.68 -22.29
CA ILE A 5 -25.83 13.61 -20.82
C ILE A 5 -24.99 14.77 -20.27
N GLU A 6 -25.58 15.58 -19.39
CA GLU A 6 -24.91 16.70 -18.74
C GLU A 6 -24.38 16.27 -17.38
N GLY A 7 -23.19 16.74 -17.03
CA GLY A 7 -22.62 16.56 -15.70
C GLY A 7 -23.15 17.60 -14.71
N GLU A 8 -22.75 17.44 -13.45
CA GLU A 8 -23.09 18.38 -12.38
C GLU A 8 -22.32 19.70 -12.47
N GLU A 9 -22.91 20.76 -11.91
CA GLU A 9 -22.29 22.08 -11.87
C GLU A 9 -21.18 22.13 -10.81
N ARG A 10 -19.96 22.54 -11.20
CA ARG A 10 -18.79 22.57 -10.29
C ARG A 10 -18.93 23.49 -9.08
N GLY A 11 -19.82 24.47 -9.15
CA GLY A 11 -20.12 25.42 -8.08
C GLY A 11 -21.30 25.00 -7.20
N GLN A 12 -21.95 23.87 -7.51
CA GLN A 12 -23.07 23.37 -6.73
C GLN A 12 -22.58 22.99 -5.32
N VAL A 13 -23.25 23.55 -4.31
CA VAL A 13 -22.94 23.28 -2.90
C VAL A 13 -23.95 22.27 -2.37
N THR A 14 -23.45 21.24 -1.67
CA THR A 14 -24.28 20.28 -0.93
C THR A 14 -24.52 20.78 0.50
N LEU A 15 -25.65 20.39 1.11
CA LEU A 15 -25.95 20.76 2.51
C LEU A 15 -24.93 20.15 3.49
N LEU A 16 -24.48 18.92 3.22
CA LEU A 16 -23.47 18.20 4.00
C LEU A 16 -22.38 17.66 3.07
N PRO A 17 -21.12 17.55 3.54
CA PRO A 17 -20.08 16.85 2.79
C PRO A 17 -20.43 15.38 2.58
N GLU A 18 -20.16 14.86 1.39
CA GLU A 18 -20.31 13.43 1.08
C GLU A 18 -19.35 12.59 1.93
N CYS A 19 -19.77 11.37 2.28
CA CYS A 19 -18.89 10.44 2.98
C CYS A 19 -17.80 9.97 2.03
N LEU A 20 -16.58 9.77 2.53
CA LEU A 20 -15.53 9.15 1.72
C LEU A 20 -15.95 7.76 1.22
N ASP A 21 -16.75 7.05 2.00
CA ASP A 21 -17.21 5.70 1.68
C ASP A 21 -18.16 5.69 0.46
N ASP A 22 -18.90 6.77 0.22
CA ASP A 22 -19.81 6.92 -0.93
C ASP A 22 -19.05 6.93 -2.26
N HIS A 23 -17.77 7.30 -2.24
CA HIS A 23 -16.93 7.39 -3.43
C HIS A 23 -16.16 6.11 -3.74
N ILE A 24 -16.18 5.11 -2.87
CA ILE A 24 -15.40 3.89 -3.01
C ILE A 24 -16.34 2.71 -3.22
N ALA A 25 -16.34 2.13 -4.43
CA ALA A 25 -17.11 0.94 -4.72
C ALA A 25 -16.75 -0.23 -3.78
N ASP A 26 -17.72 -1.11 -3.50
CA ASP A 26 -17.56 -2.26 -2.59
C ASP A 26 -16.50 -3.25 -3.08
N ASP A 27 -16.30 -3.35 -4.39
CA ASP A 27 -15.31 -4.22 -5.04
C ASP A 27 -13.95 -3.55 -5.27
N ASN A 28 -13.77 -2.29 -4.82
CA ASN A 28 -12.52 -1.59 -4.97
C ASN A 28 -11.40 -2.28 -4.15
N PRO A 29 -10.24 -2.60 -4.76
CA PRO A 29 -9.14 -3.29 -4.08
C PRO A 29 -8.60 -2.57 -2.85
N VAL A 30 -8.78 -1.24 -2.70
CA VAL A 30 -8.33 -0.53 -1.50
C VAL A 30 -9.02 -1.00 -0.23
N ARG A 31 -10.26 -1.49 -0.31
CA ARG A 31 -10.97 -2.10 0.82
C ARG A 31 -10.28 -3.38 1.30
N VAL A 32 -9.75 -4.17 0.37
CA VAL A 32 -8.96 -5.37 0.70
C VAL A 32 -7.64 -4.98 1.36
N VAL A 33 -6.98 -3.91 0.88
CA VAL A 33 -5.74 -3.40 1.51
C VAL A 33 -6.01 -2.96 2.95
N ASP A 34 -7.10 -2.24 3.17
CA ASP A 34 -7.51 -1.74 4.48
C ASP A 34 -7.68 -2.88 5.50
N VAL A 35 -8.60 -3.80 5.20
CA VAL A 35 -8.88 -4.97 6.05
C VAL A 35 -7.64 -5.85 6.22
N PHE A 36 -6.89 -6.09 5.14
CA PHE A 36 -5.69 -6.92 5.22
C PHE A 36 -4.66 -6.34 6.19
N VAL A 37 -4.38 -5.03 6.10
CA VAL A 37 -3.37 -4.40 6.96
C VAL A 37 -3.83 -4.32 8.41
N ASP A 38 -5.12 -4.08 8.66
CA ASP A 38 -5.66 -3.97 10.02
C ASP A 38 -5.66 -5.30 10.78
N GLU A 39 -5.75 -6.42 10.07
CA GLU A 39 -5.63 -7.76 10.65
C GLU A 39 -4.16 -8.18 10.94
N LEU A 40 -3.17 -7.44 10.44
CA LEU A 40 -1.76 -7.78 10.67
C LEU A 40 -1.33 -7.43 12.09
N LYS A 41 -0.65 -8.38 12.74
CA LYS A 41 0.08 -8.14 13.99
C LYS A 41 1.41 -7.44 13.69
N LEU A 42 1.35 -6.15 13.35
CA LEU A 42 2.50 -5.36 12.90
C LEU A 42 3.72 -5.44 13.82
N HIS A 43 3.51 -5.43 15.13
CA HIS A 43 4.61 -5.58 16.11
C HIS A 43 5.37 -6.91 15.96
N GLN A 44 4.65 -8.02 15.70
CA GLN A 44 5.27 -9.34 15.51
C GLN A 44 6.01 -9.45 14.18
N LEU A 45 5.62 -8.64 13.19
CA LEU A 45 6.28 -8.56 11.89
C LEU A 45 7.55 -7.71 11.95
N GLY A 46 7.79 -6.99 13.05
CA GLY A 46 8.96 -6.12 13.22
C GLY A 46 8.74 -4.71 12.71
N PHE A 47 7.50 -4.22 12.73
CA PHE A 47 7.26 -2.79 12.59
C PHE A 47 7.48 -2.10 13.95
N ASP A 48 8.39 -1.13 13.97
CA ASP A 48 8.62 -0.25 15.11
C ASP A 48 7.66 0.95 15.06
N GLY A 49 7.53 1.71 16.15
CA GLY A 49 6.63 2.87 16.20
C GLY A 49 5.13 2.55 16.27
N VAL A 50 4.76 1.27 16.45
CA VAL A 50 3.38 0.84 16.76
C VAL A 50 2.93 1.38 18.13
N LYS A 51 3.88 1.52 19.06
CA LYS A 51 3.66 2.25 20.31
C LYS A 51 4.16 3.68 20.13
N PRO A 52 3.34 4.71 20.39
CA PRO A 52 3.79 6.09 20.29
C PRO A 52 4.89 6.36 21.31
N ALA A 53 5.85 7.22 20.94
CA ALA A 53 6.84 7.73 21.88
C ALA A 53 6.16 8.51 23.00
N SER A 54 6.72 8.46 24.22
CA SER A 54 6.17 9.17 25.38
C SER A 54 6.30 10.70 25.27
N THR A 55 7.15 11.20 24.37
CA THR A 55 7.40 12.62 24.14
C THR A 55 7.56 12.94 22.64
N GLY A 56 7.25 14.18 22.26
CA GLY A 56 7.35 14.67 20.88
C GLY A 56 6.04 14.65 20.10
N ARG A 57 6.09 15.03 18.82
CA ARG A 57 4.93 14.95 17.91
C ARG A 57 4.62 13.47 17.64
N PRO A 58 3.36 13.03 17.78
CA PRO A 58 2.98 11.66 17.43
C PRO A 58 3.40 11.32 16.00
N SER A 59 4.13 10.21 15.85
CA SER A 59 4.50 9.68 14.54
C SER A 59 3.28 9.08 13.83
N CYS A 60 3.29 9.08 12.49
CA CYS A 60 2.28 8.35 11.73
C CYS A 60 2.33 6.86 12.10
N HIS A 61 1.17 6.25 12.31
CA HIS A 61 1.09 4.83 12.66
C HIS A 61 1.61 3.97 11.49
N PRO A 62 2.43 2.92 11.75
CA PRO A 62 2.99 2.06 10.70
C PRO A 62 1.96 1.44 9.75
N ALA A 63 0.74 1.18 10.24
CA ALA A 63 -0.36 0.67 9.40
C ALA A 63 -0.69 1.64 8.25
N VAL A 64 -0.77 2.94 8.52
CA VAL A 64 -1.10 3.96 7.50
C VAL A 64 -0.02 4.00 6.43
N LEU A 65 1.25 3.98 6.85
CA LEU A 65 2.40 3.99 5.93
C LEU A 65 2.48 2.69 5.12
N LEU A 66 2.14 1.54 5.72
CA LEU A 66 2.05 0.27 5.02
C LEU A 66 0.92 0.26 3.99
N LYS A 67 -0.27 0.78 4.34
CA LYS A 67 -1.41 0.96 3.42
C LYS A 67 -1.00 1.80 2.21
N ILE A 68 -0.34 2.94 2.42
CA ILE A 68 0.19 3.81 1.35
C ILE A 68 1.20 3.06 0.48
N TYR A 69 2.10 2.28 1.09
CA TYR A 69 3.12 1.53 0.36
C TYR A 69 2.49 0.45 -0.54
N ILE A 70 1.51 -0.30 -0.02
CA ILE A 70 0.78 -1.30 -0.80
C ILE A 70 -0.03 -0.63 -1.92
N TYR A 71 -0.72 0.48 -1.62
CA TYR A 71 -1.42 1.27 -2.63
C TYR A 71 -0.50 1.71 -3.77
N GLY A 72 0.69 2.22 -3.43
CA GLY A 72 1.71 2.61 -4.39
C GLY A 72 2.18 1.46 -5.27
N TYR A 73 2.33 0.26 -4.69
CA TYR A 73 2.69 -0.92 -5.46
C TYR A 73 1.58 -1.33 -6.44
N LEU A 74 0.32 -1.38 -6.00
CA LEU A 74 -0.82 -1.74 -6.84
C LEU A 74 -1.02 -0.76 -8.00
N ASN A 75 -0.83 0.53 -7.74
CA ASN A 75 -1.03 1.61 -8.71
C ASN A 75 0.25 2.02 -9.48
N GLN A 76 1.35 1.26 -9.35
CA GLN A 76 2.63 1.55 -9.99
C GLN A 76 3.19 2.97 -9.67
N VAL A 77 2.92 3.47 -8.46
CA VAL A 77 3.40 4.74 -7.93
C VAL A 77 4.55 4.50 -6.93
N GLN A 78 5.78 4.48 -7.43
CA GLN A 78 6.96 4.15 -6.61
C GLN A 78 7.61 5.35 -5.90
N SER A 79 7.38 6.56 -6.42
CA SER A 79 7.97 7.79 -5.90
C SER A 79 7.21 8.25 -4.66
N SER A 80 7.92 8.41 -3.53
CA SER A 80 7.33 8.91 -2.28
C SER A 80 6.70 10.31 -2.45
N ARG A 81 7.28 11.16 -3.30
CA ARG A 81 6.71 12.48 -3.63
C ARG A 81 5.42 12.37 -4.44
N ARG A 82 5.30 11.35 -5.28
CA ARG A 82 4.04 11.08 -5.99
C ARG A 82 2.99 10.53 -5.02
N LEU A 83 3.37 9.65 -4.10
CA LEU A 83 2.46 9.13 -3.08
C LEU A 83 1.93 10.22 -2.14
N GLU A 84 2.78 11.15 -1.71
CA GLU A 84 2.37 12.34 -0.95
C GLU A 84 1.30 13.14 -1.71
N ARG A 85 1.50 13.40 -3.01
CA ARG A 85 0.51 14.11 -3.84
C ARG A 85 -0.77 13.31 -4.03
N GLU A 86 -0.68 12.00 -4.21
CA GLU A 86 -1.86 11.13 -4.30
C GLU A 86 -2.67 11.18 -3.00
N ALA A 87 -2.02 11.15 -1.83
CA ALA A 87 -2.70 11.21 -0.54
C ALA A 87 -3.49 12.53 -0.35
N GLN A 88 -3.09 13.59 -1.05
CA GLN A 88 -3.73 14.91 -1.02
C GLN A 88 -4.88 15.08 -2.00
N ARG A 89 -5.01 14.23 -3.04
CA ARG A 89 -5.96 14.48 -4.15
C ARG A 89 -6.79 13.28 -4.58
N ASN A 90 -6.32 12.08 -4.29
CA ASN A 90 -6.96 10.85 -4.74
C ASN A 90 -7.90 10.35 -3.65
N VAL A 91 -9.18 10.24 -3.99
CA VAL A 91 -10.24 9.86 -3.03
C VAL A 91 -10.01 8.46 -2.46
N GLU A 92 -9.45 7.52 -3.24
CA GLU A 92 -9.12 6.19 -2.76
C GLU A 92 -8.06 6.22 -1.66
N LEU A 93 -7.01 7.02 -1.88
CA LEU A 93 -5.94 7.13 -0.90
C LEU A 93 -6.36 7.97 0.31
N MET A 94 -7.20 8.99 0.12
CA MET A 94 -7.84 9.71 1.23
C MET A 94 -8.72 8.79 2.08
N TRP A 95 -9.51 7.92 1.46
CA TRP A 95 -10.32 6.93 2.17
C TRP A 95 -9.42 5.97 2.94
N LEU A 96 -8.41 5.40 2.28
CA LEU A 96 -7.50 4.41 2.86
C LEU A 96 -6.65 4.96 4.03
N THR A 97 -6.31 6.24 4.03
CA THR A 97 -5.52 6.88 5.09
C THR A 97 -6.36 7.67 6.09
N GLY A 98 -7.68 7.76 5.92
CA GLY A 98 -8.52 8.65 6.72
C GLY A 98 -8.12 10.13 6.58
N ARG A 99 -7.73 10.55 5.36
CA ARG A 99 -7.20 11.88 5.02
C ARG A 99 -5.87 12.26 5.68
N LEU A 100 -5.15 11.31 6.25
CA LEU A 100 -3.76 11.53 6.65
C LEU A 100 -2.89 11.68 5.41
N THR A 101 -2.05 12.72 5.41
CA THR A 101 -1.12 13.03 4.32
C THR A 101 0.32 13.03 4.83
N PRO A 102 0.92 11.83 5.08
CA PRO A 102 2.32 11.75 5.45
C PRO A 102 3.22 12.38 4.38
N ASP A 103 4.22 13.12 4.81
CA ASP A 103 5.15 13.76 3.87
C ASP A 103 6.01 12.71 3.14
N PHE A 104 6.59 13.12 2.00
CA PHE A 104 7.40 12.21 1.19
C PHE A 104 8.59 11.61 1.95
N LYS A 105 9.12 12.32 2.96
CA LYS A 105 10.27 11.89 3.74
C LYS A 105 9.88 10.75 4.68
N THR A 106 8.77 10.89 5.38
CA THR A 106 8.17 9.88 6.24
C THR A 106 7.90 8.59 5.47
N ILE A 107 7.33 8.70 4.26
CA ILE A 107 7.09 7.54 3.39
C ILE A 107 8.41 6.89 2.94
N ALA A 108 9.41 7.70 2.58
CA ALA A 108 10.72 7.19 2.14
C ALA A 108 11.48 6.48 3.27
N ASP A 109 11.52 7.10 4.46
CA ASP A 109 12.18 6.58 5.66
C ASP A 109 11.50 5.28 6.11
N PHE A 110 10.17 5.23 6.14
CA PHE A 110 9.42 4.00 6.45
C PHE A 110 9.86 2.81 5.59
N ARG A 111 9.94 2.99 4.27
CA ARG A 111 10.36 1.93 3.33
C ARG A 111 11.81 1.50 3.56
N LYS A 112 12.69 2.45 3.89
CA LYS A 112 14.11 2.19 4.17
C LYS A 112 14.28 1.39 5.45
N ASP A 113 13.58 1.78 6.50
CA ASP A 113 13.79 1.26 7.85
C ASP A 113 13.05 -0.09 8.07
N HIS A 114 11.99 -0.36 7.31
CA HIS A 114 11.11 -1.53 7.52
C HIS A 114 11.14 -2.57 6.40
N GLY A 115 12.18 -2.57 5.55
CA GLY A 115 12.26 -3.45 4.37
C GLY A 115 12.08 -4.95 4.67
N ASP A 116 12.63 -5.44 5.77
CA ASP A 116 12.48 -6.85 6.18
C ASP A 116 11.08 -7.15 6.72
N ALA A 117 10.45 -6.21 7.43
CA ALA A 117 9.07 -6.35 7.90
C ALA A 117 8.09 -6.39 6.73
N ILE A 118 8.27 -5.51 5.73
CA ILE A 118 7.50 -5.52 4.48
C ILE A 118 7.61 -6.87 3.77
N ARG A 119 8.81 -7.49 3.73
CA ARG A 119 8.97 -8.82 3.13
C ARG A 119 8.15 -9.89 3.86
N LYS A 120 8.05 -9.81 5.19
CA LYS A 120 7.19 -10.71 5.99
C LYS A 120 5.70 -10.46 5.73
N VAL A 121 5.28 -9.20 5.53
CA VAL A 121 3.90 -8.89 5.11
C VAL A 121 3.55 -9.59 3.79
N CYS A 122 4.44 -9.54 2.79
CA CYS A 122 4.24 -10.27 1.53
C CYS A 122 4.08 -11.78 1.76
N ARG A 123 4.84 -12.37 2.69
CA ARG A 123 4.69 -13.78 3.06
C ARG A 123 3.30 -14.04 3.66
N GLU A 124 2.83 -13.22 4.58
CA GLU A 124 1.50 -13.36 5.18
C GLU A 124 0.38 -13.22 4.13
N PHE A 125 0.54 -12.30 3.18
CA PHE A 125 -0.38 -12.16 2.05
C PHE A 125 -0.45 -13.43 1.18
N VAL A 126 0.70 -13.99 0.81
CA VAL A 126 0.76 -15.25 0.04
C VAL A 126 0.13 -16.41 0.80
N LEU A 127 0.35 -16.49 2.11
CA LEU A 127 -0.28 -17.50 2.96
C LEU A 127 -1.79 -17.32 3.04
N LEU A 128 -2.27 -16.08 3.13
CA LEU A 128 -3.70 -15.76 3.07
C LEU A 128 -4.31 -16.20 1.74
N CYS A 129 -3.71 -15.82 0.60
CA CYS A 129 -4.15 -16.25 -0.73
C CYS A 129 -4.17 -17.77 -0.88
N ARG A 130 -3.21 -18.48 -0.28
CA ARG A 130 -3.18 -19.95 -0.26
C ARG A 130 -4.33 -20.54 0.55
N ARG A 131 -4.64 -19.98 1.73
CA ARG A 131 -5.78 -20.42 2.57
C ARG A 131 -7.11 -20.21 1.87
N LEU A 132 -7.25 -19.09 1.17
CA LEU A 132 -8.44 -18.74 0.38
C LEU A 132 -8.51 -19.46 -0.97
N LYS A 133 -7.54 -20.32 -1.30
CA LYS A 133 -7.44 -21.05 -2.58
C LYS A 133 -7.44 -20.14 -3.81
N LEU A 134 -6.98 -18.90 -3.66
CA LEU A 134 -6.88 -17.91 -4.74
C LEU A 134 -5.63 -18.13 -5.61
N LEU A 135 -4.65 -18.88 -5.09
CA LEU A 135 -3.51 -19.32 -5.88
C LEU A 135 -3.93 -20.56 -6.68
N GLY A 136 -4.08 -20.39 -8.00
CA GLY A 136 -4.18 -21.52 -8.91
C GLY A 136 -3.02 -22.50 -8.66
N VAL A 137 -3.26 -23.80 -8.84
CA VAL A 137 -2.23 -24.83 -8.78
C VAL A 137 -1.22 -24.52 -9.88
N LEU A 138 -0.21 -23.70 -9.59
CA LEU A 138 0.88 -23.47 -10.52
C LEU A 138 1.61 -24.81 -10.65
N PRO A 139 1.64 -25.43 -11.84
CA PRO A 139 2.47 -26.61 -12.04
C PRO A 139 3.89 -26.26 -11.63
N LYS A 140 4.54 -27.13 -10.86
CA LYS A 140 5.92 -26.96 -10.38
C LYS A 140 6.85 -26.81 -11.59
N ARG A 141 6.99 -25.60 -12.14
CA ARG A 141 8.12 -25.27 -13.00
C ARG A 141 9.32 -25.20 -12.07
N THR A 142 10.14 -26.25 -12.10
CA THR A 142 11.49 -26.27 -11.57
C THR A 142 12.22 -25.04 -12.11
N PHE A 143 12.32 -23.99 -11.29
CA PHE A 143 13.22 -22.88 -11.53
C PHE A 143 14.63 -23.42 -11.34
N ASN A 144 15.22 -23.89 -12.43
CA ASN A 144 16.61 -24.30 -12.46
C ASN A 144 17.45 -23.02 -12.52
N VAL A 145 17.90 -22.53 -11.37
CA VAL A 145 18.90 -21.46 -11.30
C VAL A 145 20.24 -22.10 -11.69
N SER A 146 20.48 -22.20 -12.99
CA SER A 146 21.81 -22.54 -13.51
C SER A 146 22.79 -21.45 -13.10
N ARG A 147 23.48 -21.66 -11.98
CA ARG A 147 24.74 -20.99 -11.65
C ARG A 147 25.74 -21.31 -12.76
N LYS A 148 25.88 -20.42 -13.73
CA LYS A 148 27.01 -20.44 -14.66
C LYS A 148 28.26 -20.02 -13.89
N ARG A 149 29.00 -21.02 -13.37
CA ARG A 149 30.40 -20.85 -13.02
C ARG A 149 31.14 -20.45 -14.30
N ARG A 150 31.79 -19.29 -14.31
CA ARG A 150 33.02 -19.11 -15.09
C ARG A 150 34.15 -19.25 -14.10
N ALA A 151 34.83 -20.38 -14.20
CA ALA A 151 36.21 -20.51 -13.76
C ALA A 151 37.09 -19.96 -14.89
N GLU A 152 38.18 -19.30 -14.52
CA GLU A 152 39.50 -19.33 -15.16
C GLU A 152 40.30 -18.20 -14.51
N GLY A 153 41.08 -18.57 -13.50
CA GLY A 153 42.32 -17.86 -13.22
C GLY A 153 43.42 -18.48 -14.07
N ALA A 154 44.43 -17.70 -14.43
CA ALA A 154 45.82 -18.13 -14.44
C ALA A 154 46.72 -16.93 -14.73
N SER A 155 47.77 -16.85 -13.92
CA SER A 155 48.89 -15.92 -13.88
C SER A 155 49.61 -15.74 -15.22
N VAL A 156 50.07 -14.51 -15.51
CA VAL A 156 51.49 -14.06 -15.58
C VAL A 156 51.52 -12.58 -15.26
#